data_AF-A0A9N9JWM5-F1
#
_entry.id   AF-A0A9N9JWM5-F1
#
_cell.length_a   1.000
_cell.length_b   1.000
_cell.length_c   1.000
_cell.angle_alpha   90.00
_cell.angle_beta   90.00
_cell.angle_gamma   90.00
#
_symmetry.space_group_name_H-M   'P 1'
#
loop_
_entity.id
_entity.type
_entity.pdbx_description
1 polymer ?
#
loop_
_entity_poly.entity_id
_entity_poly.type
_entity_poly.pdbx_seq_one_letter_code
_entity_poly.pdbx_strand_id
1 'polypeptide(L)'
;LGAFLTKLSKQTSEWKATDWDVNPVLNMISIVVRNNPNSVKDIITSIKGFLKYTINKCAVTVESFIKLMASYKAVVEIISPDDVKTNAFGEVILEELKTSLRGTRIRMSRDTLMTLLQDIEQKFGDSKISQHSYFSNVSDNLFDDCVNFLESPPATKQYSEKEFKVGVCISQLAVAMCNQ
;
A
#
# COMPACT_ATOMS: atom_id res chain seq x y z
N LEU A 1 17.52 -12.42 -5.62
CA LEU A 1 16.68 -11.21 -5.44
C LEU A 1 16.66 -10.70 -3.99
N GLY A 2 16.34 -11.52 -2.99
CA GLY A 2 16.19 -11.05 -1.60
C GLY A 2 17.35 -10.22 -1.06
N ALA A 3 18.58 -10.75 -1.15
CA ALA A 3 19.80 -10.03 -0.71
C ALA A 3 20.03 -8.70 -1.45
N PHE A 4 19.63 -8.60 -2.72
CA PHE A 4 19.72 -7.36 -3.49
C PHE A 4 18.77 -6.31 -2.91
N LEU A 5 17.50 -6.68 -2.64
CA LEU A 5 16.51 -5.77 -2.07
C LEU A 5 16.92 -5.26 -0.68
N THR A 6 17.45 -6.14 0.18
CA THR A 6 17.95 -5.76 1.51
C THR A 6 19.11 -4.77 1.41
N LYS A 7 20.07 -5.03 0.51
CA LYS A 7 21.21 -4.11 0.30
C LYS A 7 20.74 -2.77 -0.26
N LEU A 8 19.82 -2.79 -1.22
CA LEU A 8 19.27 -1.59 -1.84
C LEU A 8 18.61 -0.70 -0.78
N SER A 9 17.66 -1.22 0.01
CA SER A 9 17.03 -0.46 1.11
C SER A 9 18.02 0.14 2.09
N LYS A 10 19.12 -0.57 2.40
CA LYS A 10 20.15 -0.07 3.31
C LYS A 10 20.98 1.03 2.67
N GLN A 11 21.34 0.90 1.40
CA GLN A 11 22.22 1.85 0.71
C GLN A 11 21.50 3.13 0.30
N THR A 12 20.18 3.09 0.14
CA THR A 12 19.35 4.24 -0.22
C THR A 12 18.60 4.84 0.98
N SER A 13 18.87 4.41 2.22
CA SER A 13 18.09 4.80 3.41
C SER A 13 18.09 6.30 3.71
N GLU A 14 19.20 6.96 3.36
CA GLU A 14 19.44 8.39 3.57
C GLU A 14 19.07 9.26 2.37
N TRP A 15 18.66 8.65 1.24
CA TRP A 15 18.31 9.40 0.04
C TRP A 15 16.95 10.06 0.23
N LYS A 16 16.75 11.23 -0.39
CA LYS A 16 15.43 11.86 -0.40
C LYS A 16 14.51 11.09 -1.35
N ALA A 17 13.21 11.14 -1.10
CA ALA A 17 12.20 10.50 -1.96
C ALA A 17 12.28 10.96 -3.43
N THR A 18 12.81 12.16 -3.70
CA THR A 18 13.01 12.73 -5.03
C THR A 18 14.27 12.24 -5.74
N ASP A 19 15.24 11.72 -5.00
CA ASP A 19 16.56 11.35 -5.53
C ASP A 19 16.57 9.92 -6.08
N TRP A 20 15.48 9.18 -5.85
CA TRP A 20 15.36 7.77 -6.16
C TRP A 20 13.97 7.43 -6.69
N ASP A 21 13.89 7.09 -7.98
CA ASP A 21 12.70 6.47 -8.53
C ASP A 21 12.73 4.96 -8.27
N VAL A 22 11.89 4.51 -7.34
CA VAL A 22 11.80 3.09 -6.94
C VAL A 22 10.88 2.26 -7.84
N ASN A 23 10.05 2.90 -8.65
CA ASN A 23 8.99 2.26 -9.43
C ASN A 23 9.53 1.21 -10.43
N PRO A 24 10.66 1.43 -11.13
CA PRO A 24 11.29 0.40 -11.96
C PRO A 24 11.66 -0.87 -11.18
N VAL A 25 12.09 -0.74 -9.93
CA VAL A 25 12.44 -1.89 -9.08
C VAL A 25 11.18 -2.66 -8.66
N LEU A 26 10.09 -1.96 -8.31
CA LEU A 26 8.80 -2.61 -8.03
C LEU A 26 8.24 -3.34 -9.26
N ASN A 27 8.38 -2.74 -10.44
CA ASN A 27 7.99 -3.38 -11.71
C ASN A 27 8.86 -4.60 -12.01
N MET A 28 10.17 -4.54 -11.77
CA MET A 28 11.06 -5.70 -11.89
C MET A 28 10.64 -6.83 -10.93
N ILE A 29 10.34 -6.50 -9.66
CA ILE A 29 9.86 -7.50 -8.69
C ILE A 29 8.57 -8.14 -9.19
N SER A 30 7.62 -7.36 -9.72
CA SER A 30 6.37 -7.85 -10.28
C SER A 30 6.60 -8.90 -11.37
N ILE A 31 7.51 -8.61 -12.30
CA ILE A 31 7.92 -9.54 -13.38
C ILE A 31 8.56 -10.81 -12.80
N VAL A 32 9.49 -10.67 -11.86
CA VAL A 32 10.19 -11.82 -11.25
C VAL A 32 9.22 -12.72 -10.50
N VAL A 33 8.30 -12.14 -9.70
CA VAL A 33 7.25 -12.88 -8.98
C VAL A 33 6.42 -13.67 -9.97
N ARG A 34 5.88 -13.02 -11.01
CA ARG A 34 5.01 -13.64 -12.01
C ARG A 34 5.69 -14.80 -12.75
N ASN A 35 6.97 -14.66 -13.07
CA ASN A 35 7.70 -15.63 -13.88
C ASN A 35 8.33 -16.77 -13.07
N ASN A 36 8.37 -16.67 -11.74
CA ASN A 36 9.05 -17.64 -10.88
C ASN A 36 8.16 -18.08 -9.69
N PRO A 37 6.96 -18.64 -9.96
CA PRO A 37 5.96 -18.90 -8.91
C PRO A 37 6.49 -19.78 -7.77
N ASN A 38 7.31 -20.78 -8.09
CA ASN A 38 7.87 -21.71 -7.10
C ASN A 38 8.88 -21.06 -6.15
N SER A 39 9.56 -20.00 -6.58
CA SER A 39 10.59 -19.30 -5.80
C SER A 39 10.03 -18.13 -4.99
N VAL A 40 8.74 -17.80 -5.15
CA VAL A 40 8.12 -16.65 -4.46
C VAL A 40 8.18 -16.82 -2.94
N LYS A 41 7.99 -18.04 -2.43
CA LYS A 41 8.01 -18.33 -0.98
C LYS A 41 9.36 -17.95 -0.35
N ASP A 42 10.47 -18.14 -1.06
CA ASP A 42 11.82 -17.85 -0.54
C ASP A 42 12.14 -16.35 -0.50
N ILE A 43 11.51 -15.57 -1.38
CA ILE A 43 11.81 -14.14 -1.56
C ILE A 43 10.74 -13.23 -0.94
N ILE A 44 9.58 -13.76 -0.56
CA ILE A 44 8.43 -12.97 -0.13
C ILE A 44 8.75 -12.08 1.07
N THR A 45 9.48 -12.59 2.06
CA THR A 45 9.88 -11.82 3.24
C THR A 45 10.77 -10.63 2.88
N SER A 46 11.68 -10.83 1.92
CA SER A 46 12.53 -9.75 1.43
C SER A 46 11.74 -8.70 0.65
N ILE A 47 10.76 -9.13 -0.15
CA ILE A 47 9.87 -8.23 -0.89
C ILE A 47 9.00 -7.43 0.08
N LYS A 48 8.42 -8.06 1.11
CA LYS A 48 7.64 -7.37 2.16
C LYS A 48 8.47 -6.31 2.87
N GLY A 49 9.71 -6.64 3.25
CA GLY A 49 10.63 -5.69 3.87
C GLY A 49 10.98 -4.51 2.95
N PHE A 50 11.23 -4.79 1.67
CA PHE A 50 11.47 -3.76 0.67
C PHE A 50 10.24 -2.88 0.45
N LEU A 51 9.04 -3.47 0.33
CA LEU A 51 7.78 -2.76 0.16
C LEU A 51 7.50 -1.80 1.31
N LYS A 52 7.73 -2.25 2.55
CA LYS A 52 7.67 -1.39 3.74
C LYS A 52 8.65 -0.22 3.65
N TYR A 53 9.88 -0.47 3.21
CA TYR A 53 10.85 0.59 2.95
C TYR A 53 10.34 1.58 1.88
N THR A 54 9.83 1.10 0.74
CA THR A 54 9.40 1.96 -0.36
C THR A 54 8.22 2.84 0.01
N ILE A 55 7.21 2.29 0.70
CA ILE A 55 6.04 3.04 1.19
C ILE A 55 6.47 4.20 2.10
N ASN A 56 7.47 3.97 2.94
CA ASN A 56 7.90 4.92 3.97
C ASN A 56 8.97 5.92 3.49
N LYS A 57 9.57 5.74 2.32
CA LYS A 57 10.75 6.53 1.92
C LYS A 57 10.75 7.01 0.48
N CYS A 58 9.93 6.44 -0.38
CA CYS A 58 9.97 6.68 -1.82
C CYS A 58 8.64 7.25 -2.32
N ALA A 59 8.67 7.91 -3.48
CA ALA A 59 7.47 8.27 -4.22
C ALA A 59 7.00 7.09 -5.08
N VAL A 60 6.13 6.24 -4.51
CA VAL A 60 5.59 5.08 -5.22
C VAL A 60 4.31 5.44 -5.98
N THR A 61 4.18 4.97 -7.22
CA THR A 61 2.98 5.14 -8.05
C THR A 61 1.94 4.05 -7.80
N VAL A 62 0.66 4.40 -7.97
CA VAL A 62 -0.47 3.44 -7.93
C VAL A 62 -0.18 2.25 -8.84
N GLU A 63 0.24 2.52 -10.07
CA GLU A 63 0.49 1.50 -11.10
C GLU A 63 1.50 0.45 -10.65
N SER A 64 2.58 0.87 -9.97
CA SER A 64 3.61 -0.05 -9.48
C SER A 64 3.08 -0.95 -8.36
N PHE A 65 2.22 -0.43 -7.47
CA PHE A 65 1.56 -1.24 -6.45
C PHE A 65 0.59 -2.25 -7.07
N ILE A 66 -0.27 -1.81 -8.00
CA ILE A 66 -1.23 -2.68 -8.68
C ILE A 66 -0.51 -3.80 -9.42
N LYS A 67 0.54 -3.49 -10.19
CA LYS A 67 1.34 -4.50 -10.90
C LYS A 67 1.93 -5.55 -9.96
N LEU A 68 2.42 -5.13 -8.80
CA LEU A 68 3.00 -6.03 -7.80
C LEU A 68 1.94 -6.92 -7.17
N MET A 69 0.81 -6.35 -6.75
CA MET A 69 -0.31 -7.09 -6.15
C MET A 69 -0.95 -8.06 -7.15
N ALA A 70 -1.13 -7.64 -8.40
CA ALA A 70 -1.63 -8.45 -9.51
C ALA A 70 -0.72 -9.65 -9.78
N SER A 71 0.59 -9.39 -9.84
CA SER A 71 1.58 -10.44 -10.10
C SER A 71 1.61 -11.47 -8.98
N TYR A 72 1.47 -11.04 -7.71
CA TYR A 72 1.38 -11.96 -6.59
C TYR A 72 0.07 -12.77 -6.60
N LYS A 73 -1.07 -12.11 -6.82
CA LYS A 73 -2.38 -12.79 -6.87
C LYS A 73 -2.38 -13.90 -7.93
N ALA A 74 -1.91 -13.60 -9.14
CA ALA A 74 -1.81 -14.57 -10.23
C ALA A 74 -0.94 -15.78 -9.86
N VAL A 75 0.10 -15.59 -9.04
CA VAL A 75 0.96 -16.70 -8.59
C VAL A 75 0.30 -17.50 -7.48
N VAL A 76 -0.30 -16.86 -6.47
CA VAL A 76 -0.95 -17.55 -5.35
C VAL A 76 -2.10 -18.42 -5.83
N GLU A 77 -2.87 -17.96 -6.81
CA GLU A 77 -3.91 -18.76 -7.48
C GLU A 77 -3.36 -20.08 -8.08
N ILE A 78 -2.07 -20.13 -8.43
CA ILE A 78 -1.40 -21.31 -8.96
C ILE A 78 -0.81 -22.18 -7.85
N ILE A 79 -0.10 -21.58 -6.88
CA ILE A 79 0.71 -22.34 -5.91
C ILE A 79 -0.02 -22.68 -4.60
N SER A 80 -1.05 -21.91 -4.24
CA SER A 80 -1.82 -22.04 -3.00
C SER A 80 -3.26 -21.55 -3.22
N PRO A 81 -4.09 -22.29 -3.98
CA PRO A 81 -5.45 -21.88 -4.34
C PRO A 81 -6.37 -21.62 -3.14
N ASP A 82 -6.11 -22.32 -2.02
CA ASP A 82 -6.87 -22.16 -0.78
C ASP A 82 -6.53 -20.85 -0.04
N ASP A 83 -5.37 -20.25 -0.31
CA ASP A 83 -4.87 -19.01 0.32
C ASP A 83 -5.19 -17.73 -0.48
N VAL A 84 -5.92 -17.85 -1.60
CA VAL A 84 -6.25 -16.74 -2.53
C VAL A 84 -7.00 -15.58 -1.86
N LYS A 85 -7.58 -15.83 -0.68
CA LYS A 85 -8.34 -14.82 0.08
C LYS A 85 -7.50 -13.67 0.60
N THR A 86 -6.17 -13.81 0.74
CA THR A 86 -5.33 -12.74 1.31
C THR A 86 -4.11 -12.43 0.43
N ASN A 87 -3.98 -11.16 0.02
CA ASN A 87 -2.81 -10.71 -0.72
C ASN A 87 -1.72 -10.28 0.27
N ALA A 88 -0.61 -11.02 0.32
CA ALA A 88 0.48 -10.76 1.25
C ALA A 88 1.14 -9.37 1.11
N PHE A 89 1.04 -8.74 -0.06
CA PHE A 89 1.51 -7.37 -0.28
C PHE A 89 0.43 -6.34 0.05
N GLY A 90 -0.84 -6.66 -0.21
CA GLY A 90 -1.99 -5.87 0.25
C GLY A 90 -1.99 -5.70 1.76
N GLU A 91 -1.72 -6.77 2.53
CA GLU A 91 -1.60 -6.71 4.00
C GLU A 91 -0.49 -5.75 4.47
N VAL A 92 0.67 -5.75 3.80
CA VAL A 92 1.76 -4.81 4.15
C VAL A 92 1.32 -3.37 3.90
N ILE A 93 0.64 -3.11 2.79
CA ILE A 93 0.13 -1.77 2.46
C ILE A 93 -0.90 -1.33 3.51
N LEU A 94 -1.84 -2.20 3.89
CA LEU A 94 -2.85 -1.90 4.91
C LEU A 94 -2.22 -1.60 6.28
N GLU A 95 -1.24 -2.38 6.73
CA GLU A 95 -0.56 -2.14 8.00
C GLU A 95 0.22 -0.81 8.04
N GLU A 96 0.88 -0.45 6.93
CA GLU A 96 1.56 0.85 6.85
C GLU A 96 0.55 2.02 6.76
N LEU A 97 -0.62 1.82 6.13
CA LEU A 97 -1.71 2.80 6.14
C LEU A 97 -2.26 3.02 7.55
N LYS A 98 -2.57 1.94 8.30
CA LYS A 98 -2.99 2.02 9.70
C LYS A 98 -1.99 2.82 10.54
N THR A 99 -0.70 2.49 10.39
CA THR A 99 0.38 3.18 11.11
C THR A 99 0.41 4.67 10.78
N SER A 100 0.18 5.03 9.52
CA SER A 100 0.10 6.43 9.08
C SER A 100 -1.13 7.15 9.65
N LEU A 101 -2.30 6.51 9.65
CA LEU A 101 -3.55 7.08 10.17
C LEU A 101 -3.52 7.28 11.68
N ARG A 102 -2.90 6.36 12.43
CA ARG A 102 -2.72 6.46 13.89
C ARG A 102 -1.74 7.56 14.31
N GLY A 103 -1.14 8.30 13.38
CA GLY A 103 -0.18 9.36 13.66
C GLY A 103 1.11 8.88 14.31
N THR A 104 1.37 7.57 14.37
CA THR A 104 2.56 7.00 15.01
C THR A 104 3.73 7.11 14.05
N ARG A 105 4.42 8.27 14.08
CA ARG A 105 5.55 8.62 13.19
C ARG A 105 5.15 8.57 11.71
N ILE A 106 4.59 9.66 11.20
CA ILE A 106 4.31 9.83 9.76
C ILE A 106 5.61 9.67 8.97
N ARG A 107 5.80 8.49 8.37
CA ARG A 107 6.93 8.17 7.50
C ARG A 107 6.50 8.11 6.04
N MET A 108 5.27 7.67 5.78
CA MET A 108 4.69 7.64 4.44
C MET A 108 4.58 9.05 3.86
N SER A 109 4.98 9.22 2.60
CA SER A 109 4.77 10.49 1.90
C SER A 109 3.26 10.75 1.74
N ARG A 110 2.84 12.03 1.83
CA ARG A 110 1.43 12.39 1.65
C ARG A 110 0.91 12.00 0.27
N ASP A 111 1.75 12.06 -0.75
CA ASP A 111 1.37 11.71 -2.12
C ASP A 111 1.13 10.19 -2.25
N THR A 112 1.96 9.38 -1.58
CA THR A 112 1.76 7.92 -1.46
C THR A 112 0.53 7.57 -0.63
N LEU A 113 0.27 8.29 0.46
CA LEU A 113 -0.94 8.11 1.27
C LEU A 113 -2.21 8.39 0.45
N MET A 114 -2.25 9.52 -0.26
CA MET A 114 -3.37 9.89 -1.13
C MET A 114 -3.59 8.87 -2.24
N THR A 115 -2.50 8.46 -2.90
CA THR A 115 -2.47 7.42 -3.93
C THR A 115 -3.13 6.13 -3.43
N LEU A 116 -2.75 5.67 -2.24
CA LEU A 116 -3.28 4.43 -1.65
C LEU A 116 -4.74 4.58 -1.20
N LEU A 117 -5.11 5.71 -0.58
CA LEU A 117 -6.48 5.97 -0.14
C LEU A 117 -7.46 6.03 -1.32
N GLN A 118 -7.07 6.68 -2.43
CA GLN A 118 -7.90 6.77 -3.63
C GLN A 118 -8.09 5.42 -4.33
N ASP A 119 -7.04 4.60 -4.40
CA ASP A 119 -7.13 3.24 -4.97
C ASP A 119 -8.06 2.35 -4.12
N ILE A 120 -7.96 2.45 -2.79
CA ILE A 120 -8.85 1.73 -1.88
C ILE A 120 -10.28 2.27 -1.99
N GLU A 121 -10.50 3.59 -2.06
CA GLU A 121 -11.82 4.18 -2.26
C GLU A 121 -12.49 3.68 -3.56
N GLN A 122 -11.73 3.60 -4.66
CA GLN A 122 -12.22 3.06 -5.93
C GLN A 122 -12.72 1.61 -5.82
N LYS A 123 -12.23 0.81 -4.86
CA LYS A 123 -12.78 -0.52 -4.55
C LYS A 123 -14.25 -0.46 -4.12
N PHE A 124 -14.61 0.56 -3.35
CA PHE A 124 -15.96 0.71 -2.79
C PHE A 124 -16.89 1.52 -3.71
N GLY A 125 -16.33 2.23 -4.68
CA GLY A 125 -17.12 2.87 -5.74
C GLY A 125 -17.73 1.83 -6.69
N ASP A 126 -19.00 2.01 -7.03
CA ASP A 126 -19.81 1.21 -7.97
C ASP A 126 -19.29 1.16 -9.43
N SER A 127 -18.07 1.64 -9.65
CA SER A 127 -17.42 1.62 -10.96
C SER A 127 -17.08 0.17 -11.36
N LYS A 128 -17.63 -0.26 -12.49
CA LYS A 128 -17.46 -1.56 -13.18
C LYS A 128 -16.00 -1.99 -13.46
N ILE A 129 -15.00 -1.30 -12.92
CA ILE A 129 -13.56 -1.53 -13.09
C ILE A 129 -12.98 -2.42 -11.97
N SER A 130 -13.67 -2.62 -10.83
CA SER A 130 -13.09 -3.29 -9.65
C SER A 130 -13.24 -4.84 -9.63
N GLN A 131 -12.82 -5.54 -10.69
CA GLN A 131 -12.64 -7.01 -10.64
C GLN A 131 -11.34 -7.45 -9.92
N HIS A 132 -10.59 -6.52 -9.34
CA HIS A 132 -9.31 -6.77 -8.71
C HIS A 132 -9.32 -6.41 -7.22
N SER A 133 -10.12 -7.13 -6.42
CA SER A 133 -10.02 -7.00 -4.96
C SER A 133 -8.70 -7.59 -4.47
N TYR A 134 -7.65 -6.76 -4.40
CA TYR A 134 -6.37 -7.08 -3.75
C TYR A 134 -6.42 -6.88 -2.24
N PHE A 135 -7.44 -6.18 -1.76
CA PHE A 135 -7.66 -5.86 -0.36
C PHE A 135 -9.01 -6.42 0.08
N SER A 136 -9.04 -7.68 0.53
CA SER A 136 -10.28 -8.35 0.95
C SER A 136 -10.84 -7.79 2.26
N ASN A 137 -9.97 -7.41 3.20
CA ASN A 137 -10.35 -7.08 4.58
C ASN A 137 -10.20 -5.60 4.93
N VAL A 138 -10.36 -4.69 3.97
CA VAL A 138 -10.14 -3.24 4.20
C VAL A 138 -11.02 -2.71 5.33
N SER A 139 -12.32 -3.03 5.30
CA SER A 139 -13.32 -2.47 6.22
C SER A 139 -13.05 -2.86 7.67
N ASP A 140 -12.79 -4.15 7.92
CA ASP A 140 -12.46 -4.68 9.26
C ASP A 140 -11.15 -4.11 9.82
N ASN A 141 -10.28 -3.60 8.95
CA ASN A 141 -8.93 -3.19 9.31
C ASN A 141 -8.76 -1.67 9.42
N LEU A 142 -9.48 -0.86 8.64
CA LEU A 142 -9.20 0.57 8.54
C LEU A 142 -10.29 1.47 9.10
N PHE A 143 -11.50 0.97 9.37
CA PHE A 143 -12.61 1.83 9.76
C PHE A 143 -12.33 2.63 11.04
N ASP A 144 -11.98 1.95 12.14
CA ASP A 144 -11.67 2.61 13.41
C ASP A 144 -10.50 3.59 13.29
N ASP A 145 -9.48 3.24 12.49
CA ASP A 145 -8.32 4.11 12.25
C ASP A 145 -8.70 5.36 11.45
N CYS A 146 -9.64 5.25 10.51
CA CYS A 146 -10.19 6.40 9.78
C CYS A 146 -11.00 7.31 10.70
N VAL A 147 -11.88 6.74 11.52
CA VAL A 147 -12.68 7.50 12.49
C VAL A 147 -11.77 8.23 13.48
N ASN A 148 -10.80 7.53 14.09
CA ASN A 148 -9.83 8.11 15.01
C ASN A 148 -9.04 9.27 14.39
N PHE A 149 -8.65 9.15 13.12
CA PHE A 149 -7.97 10.22 12.39
C PHE A 149 -8.87 11.45 12.23
N LEU A 150 -10.14 11.25 11.82
CA LEU A 150 -11.09 12.34 11.57
C LEU A 150 -11.51 13.05 12.87
N GLU A 151 -11.56 12.32 13.99
CA GLU A 151 -11.84 12.87 15.32
C GLU A 151 -10.65 13.64 15.92
N SER A 152 -9.45 13.52 15.32
CA SER A 152 -8.22 14.14 15.81
C SER A 152 -7.90 15.42 15.01
N PRO A 153 -8.30 16.62 15.50
CA PRO A 153 -8.02 17.87 14.79
C PRO A 153 -6.51 18.18 14.73
N PRO A 154 -6.04 18.91 13.70
CA PRO A 154 -4.65 19.32 13.58
C PRO A 154 -4.26 20.26 14.73
N ALA A 155 -3.07 20.03 15.29
CA ALA A 155 -2.53 20.82 16.40
C ALA A 155 -2.41 22.33 16.08
N THR A 156 -2.29 22.69 14.81
CA THR A 156 -2.09 24.05 14.31
C THR A 156 -3.35 24.90 14.22
N LYS A 157 -4.53 24.39 14.64
CA LYS A 157 -5.86 25.04 14.54
C LYS A 157 -6.36 25.38 13.12
N GLN A 158 -5.51 25.26 12.10
CA GLN A 158 -5.85 25.38 10.69
C GLN A 158 -5.26 24.20 9.92
N TYR A 159 -6.05 23.64 9.00
CA TYR A 159 -5.60 22.63 8.06
C TYR A 159 -4.78 23.27 6.95
N SER A 160 -3.65 22.67 6.58
CA SER A 160 -3.07 22.92 5.26
C SER A 160 -3.95 22.31 4.16
N GLU A 161 -3.82 22.81 2.92
CA GLU A 161 -4.54 22.26 1.77
C GLU A 161 -4.32 20.75 1.60
N LYS A 162 -3.09 20.27 1.85
CA LYS A 162 -2.76 18.84 1.77
C LYS A 162 -3.44 18.03 2.88
N GLU A 163 -3.48 18.54 4.11
CA GLU A 163 -4.14 17.85 5.23
C GLU A 163 -5.65 17.79 5.04
N PHE A 164 -6.24 18.86 4.52
CA PHE A 164 -7.66 18.89 4.19
C PHE A 164 -8.01 17.84 3.12
N LYS A 165 -7.23 17.74 2.04
CA LYS A 165 -7.43 16.72 0.99
C LYS A 165 -7.33 15.29 1.53
N VAL A 166 -6.36 15.03 2.42
CA VAL A 166 -6.24 13.74 3.10
C VAL A 166 -7.48 13.43 3.95
N GLY A 167 -7.96 14.41 4.73
CA GLY A 167 -9.19 14.27 5.52
C GLY A 167 -10.42 13.98 4.66
N VAL A 168 -10.55 14.64 3.51
CA VAL A 168 -11.63 14.38 2.54
C VAL A 168 -11.56 12.93 2.04
N CYS A 169 -10.41 12.45 1.55
CA CYS A 169 -10.29 11.06 1.09
C CYS A 169 -10.58 10.03 2.20
N ILE A 170 -10.11 10.28 3.43
CA ILE A 170 -10.40 9.39 4.57
C ILE A 170 -11.90 9.38 4.89
N SER A 171 -12.57 10.54 4.84
CA SER A 171 -14.01 10.62 5.05
C SER A 171 -14.82 9.89 3.98
N GLN A 172 -14.42 10.01 2.70
CA GLN A 172 -15.04 9.29 1.59
C GLN A 172 -14.87 7.78 1.76
N LEU A 173 -13.66 7.34 2.11
CA LEU A 173 -13.37 5.94 2.39
C LEU A 173 -14.19 5.40 3.56
N ALA A 174 -14.30 6.15 4.67
CA ALA A 174 -15.10 5.76 5.83
C ALA A 174 -16.60 5.62 5.48
N VAL A 175 -17.16 6.57 4.72
CA VAL A 175 -18.53 6.48 4.20
C VAL A 175 -18.71 5.26 3.32
N ALA A 176 -17.74 4.98 2.44
CA ALA A 176 -17.82 3.85 1.54
C ALA A 176 -17.76 2.50 2.28
N MET A 177 -17.03 2.43 3.40
CA MET A 177 -17.02 1.27 4.30
C MET A 177 -18.37 1.06 5.02
N CYS A 178 -19.13 2.11 5.30
CA CYS A 178 -20.46 2.01 5.93
C CYS A 178 -21.58 1.55 4.98
N ASN A 179 -21.38 1.64 3.67
CA ASN A 179 -22.39 1.31 2.66
C ASN A 179 -22.30 -0.16 2.16
N GLN A 180 -21.50 -1.00 2.82
CA GLN A 180 -21.40 -2.44 2.56
C GLN A 180 -22.45 -3.23 3.33
#